data_AF-A0A1B6GFP4-F1
#
_entry.id   AF-A0A1B6GFP4-F1
#
_cell.length_a   1.000
_cell.length_b   1.000
_cell.length_c   1.000
_cell.angle_alpha   90.00
_cell.angle_beta   90.00
_cell.angle_gamma   90.00
#
_symmetry.space_group_name_H-M   'P 1'
#
loop_
_entity.id
_entity.type
_entity.pdbx_description
1 polymer ?
#
loop_
_entity_poly.entity_id
_entity_poly.type
_entity_poly.pdbx_seq_one_letter_code
_entity_poly.pdbx_strand_id
1 'polypeptide(L)'
;QQKQKPSPEMSKQLQSLNLPSEYELYAYLRTYLMTPQQLLELGFPFENALYPGKAMIMKSSDPRQQAVNPHRPGFDVNAREFVPKENNSFYMNSLINNPEDERHSYGGRVSRVPTETRAEARKCVRCMKEFFVTNNGEYLSHEQCIYHWGRIHPNKEHPTHYVCCQGKPHSKGCTFGRLHVWSGIS
;
A
#
# COMPACT_ATOMS: atom_id res chain seq x y z
N GLN A 1 49.91 -23.73 -5.73
CA GLN A 1 49.66 -22.70 -4.70
C GLN A 1 48.48 -21.85 -5.17
N GLN A 2 47.27 -22.16 -4.71
CA GLN A 2 46.08 -21.37 -5.07
C GLN A 2 46.01 -20.17 -4.13
N LYS A 3 46.01 -18.96 -4.71
CA LYS A 3 45.85 -17.69 -3.99
C LYS A 3 44.43 -17.61 -3.41
N GLN A 4 44.33 -17.56 -2.08
CA GLN A 4 43.08 -17.22 -1.40
C GLN A 4 42.71 -15.77 -1.73
N LYS A 5 41.47 -15.56 -2.17
CA LYS A 5 40.90 -14.22 -2.37
C LYS A 5 40.74 -13.54 -1.00
N PRO A 6 41.03 -12.23 -0.87
CA PRO A 6 40.84 -11.50 0.39
C PRO A 6 39.35 -11.44 0.79
N SER A 7 39.14 -11.58 2.10
CA SER A 7 37.85 -11.56 2.83
C SER A 7 36.87 -10.48 2.36
N PRO A 8 35.55 -10.74 2.33
CA PRO A 8 34.56 -9.71 2.01
C PRO A 8 34.61 -8.62 3.09
N GLU A 9 34.72 -7.38 2.61
CA GLU A 9 34.65 -6.15 3.39
C GLU A 9 33.46 -6.20 4.37
N MET A 10 33.71 -6.09 5.67
CA MET A 10 32.66 -6.21 6.69
C MET A 10 31.55 -5.19 6.46
N SER A 11 30.30 -5.64 6.52
CA SER A 11 29.10 -4.80 6.42
C SER A 11 29.19 -3.57 7.34
N LYS A 12 28.83 -2.37 6.84
CA LYS A 12 28.86 -1.12 7.61
C LYS A 12 28.08 -1.24 8.94
N GLN A 13 27.02 -2.04 8.95
CA GLN A 13 26.25 -2.34 10.16
C GLN A 13 27.09 -3.07 11.23
N LEU A 14 27.91 -4.04 10.83
CA LEU A 14 28.81 -4.78 11.74
C LEU A 14 29.84 -3.85 12.39
N GLN A 15 30.40 -2.94 11.58
CA GLN A 15 31.35 -1.93 12.07
C GLN A 15 30.68 -0.97 13.07
N SER A 16 29.45 -0.52 12.78
CA SER A 16 28.71 0.40 13.66
C SER A 16 28.33 -0.20 15.01
N LEU A 17 28.11 -1.53 15.05
CA LEU A 17 27.73 -2.26 16.25
C LEU A 17 28.93 -2.93 16.93
N ASN A 18 30.14 -2.76 16.38
CA ASN A 18 31.36 -3.41 16.84
C ASN A 18 31.24 -4.94 16.94
N LEU A 19 30.58 -5.57 15.95
CA LEU A 19 30.35 -7.01 15.91
C LEU A 19 31.27 -7.68 14.87
N PRO A 20 31.92 -8.81 15.19
CA PRO A 20 32.96 -9.40 14.35
C PRO A 20 32.41 -10.22 13.18
N SER A 21 31.13 -10.59 13.18
CA SER A 21 30.52 -11.40 12.12
C SER A 21 29.01 -11.18 11.99
N GLU A 22 28.44 -11.57 10.85
CA GLU A 22 26.98 -11.58 10.63
C GLU A 22 26.25 -12.51 11.60
N TYR A 23 26.89 -13.61 12.03
CA TYR A 23 26.31 -14.50 13.03
C TYR A 23 26.13 -13.80 14.38
N GLU A 24 27.13 -13.02 14.82
CA GLU A 24 27.03 -12.22 16.05
C GLU A 24 25.97 -11.13 15.93
N LEU A 25 25.84 -10.49 14.75
CA LEU A 25 24.74 -9.55 14.49
C LEU A 25 23.38 -10.22 14.61
N TYR A 26 23.22 -11.41 14.03
CA TYR A 26 21.99 -12.16 14.14
C TYR A 26 21.67 -12.55 15.59
N ALA A 27 22.66 -13.05 16.33
CA ALA A 27 22.52 -13.39 17.74
C ALA A 27 22.15 -12.15 18.58
N TYR A 28 22.80 -11.01 18.31
CA TYR A 28 22.51 -9.72 18.94
C TYR A 28 21.07 -9.27 18.66
N LEU A 29 20.65 -9.23 17.39
CA LEU A 29 19.30 -8.81 17.00
C LEU A 29 18.20 -9.74 17.52
N ARG A 30 18.48 -11.04 17.68
CA ARG A 30 17.53 -11.99 18.26
C ARG A 30 17.06 -11.59 19.67
N THR A 31 17.88 -10.87 20.43
CA THR A 31 17.49 -10.40 21.77
C THR A 31 16.41 -9.31 21.74
N TYR A 32 16.21 -8.66 20.60
CA TYR A 32 15.20 -7.62 20.39
C TYR A 32 13.93 -8.14 19.72
N LEU A 33 13.83 -9.46 19.46
CA LEU A 33 12.60 -10.06 18.94
C LEU A 33 11.59 -10.17 20.07
N MET A 34 10.37 -9.69 19.81
CA MET A 34 9.25 -9.88 20.72
C MET A 34 8.89 -11.36 20.82
N THR A 35 8.52 -11.80 22.02
CA THR A 35 7.97 -13.15 22.22
C THR A 35 6.59 -13.26 21.57
N PRO A 36 6.10 -14.48 21.25
CA PRO A 36 4.75 -14.66 20.72
C PRO A 36 3.66 -14.06 21.61
N GLN A 37 3.83 -14.11 22.93
CA GLN A 37 2.92 -13.50 23.89
C GLN A 37 2.94 -11.96 23.80
N GLN A 38 4.12 -11.35 23.67
CA GLN A 38 4.23 -9.90 23.50
C GLN A 38 3.64 -9.43 22.17
N LEU A 39 3.86 -10.18 21.08
CA LEU A 39 3.22 -9.90 19.78
C LEU A 39 1.70 -9.90 19.91
N LEU A 40 1.16 -10.90 20.62
CA LEU A 40 -0.27 -11.03 20.89
C LEU A 40 -0.82 -9.84 21.70
N GLU A 41 -0.20 -9.52 22.84
CA GLU A 41 -0.63 -8.45 23.74
C GLU A 41 -0.58 -7.06 23.08
N LEU A 42 0.41 -6.83 22.23
CA LEU A 42 0.58 -5.57 21.49
C LEU A 42 -0.21 -5.53 20.16
N GLY A 43 -0.92 -6.60 19.81
CA GLY A 43 -1.74 -6.67 18.60
C GLY A 43 -0.96 -6.75 17.29
N PHE A 44 0.31 -7.16 17.33
CA PHE A 44 1.09 -7.40 16.11
C PHE A 44 0.64 -8.68 15.40
N PRO A 45 0.68 -8.71 14.05
CA PRO A 45 0.47 -9.95 13.31
C PRO A 45 1.54 -10.99 13.65
N PHE A 46 1.15 -12.26 13.81
CA PHE A 46 2.08 -13.37 14.02
C PHE A 46 1.69 -14.59 13.19
N GLU A 47 2.63 -15.49 12.93
CA GLU A 47 2.41 -16.65 12.06
C GLU A 47 1.36 -17.61 12.61
N ASN A 48 0.47 -18.08 11.74
CA ASN A 48 -0.53 -19.08 12.09
C ASN A 48 0.03 -20.50 11.97
N ALA A 49 0.12 -21.23 13.09
CA ALA A 49 0.57 -22.62 13.09
C ALA A 49 -0.33 -23.58 12.28
N LEU A 50 -1.62 -23.27 12.14
CA LEU A 50 -2.58 -24.09 11.38
C LEU A 50 -2.61 -23.72 9.88
N TYR A 51 -2.19 -22.51 9.53
CA TYR A 51 -2.17 -22.04 8.14
C TYR A 51 -0.83 -21.35 7.84
N PRO A 52 0.23 -22.14 7.52
CA PRO A 52 1.55 -21.62 7.20
C PRO A 52 1.49 -20.53 6.12
N GLY A 53 2.28 -19.47 6.29
CA GLY A 53 2.26 -18.30 5.40
C GLY A 53 1.08 -17.34 5.58
N LYS A 54 0.16 -17.62 6.52
CA LYS A 54 -0.88 -16.65 6.94
C LYS A 54 -0.52 -16.04 8.29
N ALA A 55 -0.82 -14.76 8.46
CA ALA A 55 -0.69 -14.06 9.73
C ALA A 55 -2.02 -14.01 10.48
N MET A 56 -1.99 -14.24 11.80
CA MET A 56 -3.11 -14.00 12.71
C MET A 56 -3.02 -12.61 13.30
N ILE A 57 -4.16 -11.93 13.38
CA ILE A 57 -4.31 -10.64 14.07
C ILE A 57 -5.40 -10.83 15.12
N MET A 58 -5.05 -10.64 16.38
CA MET A 58 -5.96 -10.84 17.49
C MET A 58 -6.69 -9.53 17.77
N LYS A 59 -7.99 -9.52 17.49
CA LYS A 59 -8.86 -8.39 17.80
C LYS A 59 -9.28 -8.54 19.26
N SER A 60 -8.83 -7.64 20.14
CA SER A 60 -9.34 -7.60 21.51
C SER A 60 -10.84 -7.31 21.48
N SER A 61 -11.61 -8.13 22.20
CA SER A 61 -13.05 -7.97 22.35
C SER A 61 -13.42 -6.86 23.35
N ASP A 62 -12.45 -6.27 24.07
CA ASP A 62 -12.66 -5.14 24.98
C ASP A 62 -12.72 -3.83 24.20
N PRO A 63 -13.89 -3.16 24.12
CA PRO A 63 -14.06 -1.89 23.41
C PRO A 63 -13.11 -0.79 23.92
N ARG A 64 -12.61 -0.89 25.15
CA ARG A 64 -11.72 0.10 25.76
C ARG A 64 -10.28 0.02 25.25
N GLN A 65 -9.83 -1.17 24.81
CA GLN A 65 -8.48 -1.34 24.25
C GLN A 65 -8.39 -0.92 22.77
N GLN A 66 -9.52 -0.79 22.08
CA GLN A 66 -9.57 -0.19 20.75
C GLN A 66 -9.37 1.35 20.79
N ALA A 67 -9.38 1.95 21.98
CA ALA A 67 -9.35 3.39 22.20
C ALA A 67 -8.17 3.91 23.05
N VAL A 68 -7.03 3.18 23.14
CA VAL A 68 -5.86 3.64 23.94
C VAL A 68 -5.01 4.70 23.22
N ASN A 69 -5.64 5.59 22.45
CA ASN A 69 -4.98 6.80 21.98
C ASN A 69 -5.97 7.96 22.06
N PRO A 70 -5.85 8.86 23.06
CA PRO A 70 -6.67 10.07 23.15
C PRO A 70 -6.43 11.07 22.00
N HIS A 71 -5.53 10.75 21.05
CA HIS A 71 -5.28 11.50 19.82
C HIS A 71 -5.66 10.73 18.54
N ARG A 72 -6.26 9.54 18.65
CA ARG A 72 -6.91 8.89 17.53
C ARG A 72 -8.41 8.91 17.80
N PRO A 73 -9.22 9.69 17.06
CA PRO A 73 -10.64 9.41 17.02
C PRO A 73 -10.76 7.93 16.63
N GLY A 74 -11.48 7.15 17.45
CA GLY A 74 -11.79 5.77 17.14
C GLY A 74 -12.31 5.69 15.71
N PHE A 75 -12.02 4.58 15.03
CA PHE A 75 -12.49 4.35 13.66
C PHE A 75 -14.03 4.34 13.69
N ASP A 76 -14.63 5.50 13.46
CA ASP A 76 -16.07 5.68 13.42
C ASP A 76 -16.56 5.15 12.08
N VAL A 77 -16.99 3.89 12.11
CA VAL A 77 -17.61 3.18 10.99
C VAL A 77 -18.87 3.87 10.44
N ASN A 78 -19.38 4.89 11.13
CA ASN A 78 -20.51 5.71 10.72
C ASN A 78 -20.14 7.18 10.47
N ALA A 79 -18.84 7.51 10.35
CA ALA A 79 -18.42 8.89 10.12
C ALA A 79 -19.04 9.44 8.83
N ARG A 80 -19.72 10.59 8.96
CA ARG A 80 -20.53 11.22 7.88
C ARG A 80 -19.71 11.65 6.65
N GLU A 81 -18.39 11.62 6.75
CA GLU A 81 -17.45 11.86 5.64
C GLU A 81 -17.37 10.70 4.64
N PHE A 82 -17.79 9.49 5.03
CA PHE A 82 -17.91 8.32 4.15
C PHE A 82 -19.32 8.11 3.59
N VAL A 83 -20.30 8.91 4.02
CA VAL A 83 -21.61 8.96 3.38
C VAL A 83 -21.46 9.86 2.15
N PRO A 84 -21.58 9.34 0.91
CA PRO A 84 -21.46 10.16 -0.28
C PRO A 84 -22.49 11.29 -0.22
N LYS A 85 -22.02 12.53 -0.09
CA LYS A 85 -22.88 13.69 -0.29
C LYS A 85 -23.20 13.73 -1.78
N GLU A 86 -24.47 13.57 -2.13
CA GLU A 86 -24.97 13.76 -3.49
C GLU A 86 -24.75 15.22 -3.91
N ASN A 87 -23.56 15.51 -4.41
CA ASN A 87 -23.25 16.71 -5.17
C ASN A 87 -22.53 16.26 -6.44
N ASN A 88 -23.28 15.54 -7.28
CA ASN A 88 -22.85 15.18 -8.62
C ASN A 88 -23.67 15.99 -9.65
N SER A 89 -23.53 17.31 -9.60
CA SER A 89 -24.22 18.25 -10.49
C SER A 89 -23.63 18.32 -11.91
N PHE A 90 -22.85 17.33 -12.35
CA PHE A 90 -22.20 17.34 -13.67
C PHE A 90 -22.54 16.14 -14.58
N TYR A 91 -23.34 15.17 -14.13
CA TYR A 91 -23.64 13.97 -14.94
C TYR A 91 -25.15 13.69 -15.15
N MET A 92 -25.98 14.73 -15.11
CA MET A 92 -27.40 14.68 -15.48
C MET A 92 -27.71 15.69 -16.59
N ASN A 93 -26.99 15.64 -17.71
CA ASN A 93 -27.35 16.44 -18.88
C ASN A 93 -27.21 15.70 -20.22
N SER A 94 -26.98 14.38 -20.21
CA SER A 94 -26.81 13.59 -21.43
C SER A 94 -27.95 12.60 -21.73
N LEU A 95 -29.06 12.64 -20.97
CA LEU A 95 -30.20 11.73 -21.18
C LEU A 95 -31.52 12.41 -21.56
N ILE A 96 -31.53 13.70 -21.85
CA ILE A 96 -32.74 14.38 -22.31
C ILE A 96 -32.43 14.98 -23.67
N ASN A 97 -32.70 14.21 -24.72
CA ASN A 97 -33.15 14.66 -26.05
C ASN A 97 -33.29 13.44 -27.00
N ASN A 98 -34.45 12.78 -26.98
CA ASN A 98 -35.34 12.72 -28.15
C ASN A 98 -36.54 11.77 -27.90
N PRO A 99 -37.73 12.10 -28.45
CA PRO A 99 -38.99 11.43 -28.14
C PRO A 99 -39.35 10.34 -29.18
N GLU A 100 -40.26 9.45 -28.77
CA GLU A 100 -41.10 8.53 -29.58
C GLU A 100 -40.40 7.44 -30.42
N ASP A 101 -40.53 6.16 -30.03
CA ASP A 101 -41.22 5.19 -30.90
C ASP A 101 -41.54 3.86 -30.16
N GLU A 102 -42.57 3.19 -30.67
CA GLU A 102 -43.40 2.18 -30.02
C GLU A 102 -42.79 0.77 -29.84
N ARG A 103 -43.45 0.04 -28.93
CA ARG A 103 -43.51 -1.42 -28.69
C ARG A 103 -42.98 -2.28 -29.86
N HIS A 104 -42.25 -3.36 -29.56
CA HIS A 104 -42.54 -4.74 -30.00
C HIS A 104 -41.61 -5.76 -29.31
N SER A 105 -42.22 -6.83 -28.81
CA SER A 105 -41.62 -8.04 -28.23
C SER A 105 -41.30 -9.04 -29.34
N TYR A 106 -40.07 -9.59 -29.41
CA TYR A 106 -39.80 -10.96 -29.85
C TYR A 106 -38.39 -11.39 -29.42
N GLY A 107 -38.28 -12.62 -28.91
CA GLY A 107 -37.06 -13.18 -28.34
C GLY A 107 -35.87 -13.18 -29.30
N GLY A 108 -34.75 -12.62 -28.83
CA GLY A 108 -33.42 -12.84 -29.36
C GLY A 108 -32.52 -13.28 -28.22
N ARG A 109 -31.69 -14.31 -28.44
CA ARG A 109 -30.64 -14.68 -27.50
C ARG A 109 -29.81 -13.44 -27.24
N VAL A 110 -29.91 -12.90 -26.03
CA VAL A 110 -28.96 -11.91 -25.55
C VAL A 110 -27.64 -12.66 -25.43
N SER A 111 -26.81 -12.55 -26.47
CA SER A 111 -25.37 -12.77 -26.32
C SER A 111 -24.99 -11.93 -25.12
N ARG A 112 -24.70 -12.60 -24.00
CA ARG A 112 -24.27 -11.96 -22.77
C ARG A 112 -23.00 -11.19 -23.15
N VAL A 113 -23.16 -9.89 -23.37
CA VAL A 113 -22.05 -8.95 -23.42
C VAL A 113 -21.28 -9.21 -22.13
N PRO A 114 -19.98 -9.56 -22.18
CA PRO A 114 -19.19 -9.75 -20.99
C PRO A 114 -19.39 -8.50 -20.14
N THR A 115 -19.83 -8.70 -18.90
CA THR A 115 -19.99 -7.65 -17.89
C THR A 115 -18.80 -6.70 -18.01
N GLU A 116 -19.03 -5.49 -18.53
CA GLU A 116 -18.00 -4.46 -18.60
C GLU A 116 -17.50 -4.25 -17.17
N THR A 117 -16.35 -4.82 -16.86
CA THR A 117 -15.70 -4.59 -15.57
C THR A 117 -15.31 -3.13 -15.55
N ARG A 118 -16.11 -2.33 -14.83
CA ARG A 118 -15.93 -0.87 -14.76
C ARG A 118 -14.50 -0.58 -14.28
N ALA A 119 -13.78 0.21 -15.07
CA ALA A 119 -12.45 0.69 -14.70
C ALA A 119 -12.56 1.77 -13.62
N GLU A 120 -11.83 1.59 -12.53
CA GLU A 120 -11.73 2.54 -11.43
C GLU A 120 -10.35 3.20 -11.45
N ALA A 121 -10.33 4.53 -11.48
CA ALA A 121 -9.11 5.31 -11.32
C ALA A 121 -8.66 5.28 -9.85
N ARG A 122 -7.38 4.97 -9.63
CA ARG A 122 -6.74 4.93 -8.31
C ARG A 122 -5.44 5.74 -8.37
N LYS A 123 -5.02 6.29 -7.23
CA LYS A 123 -3.76 7.04 -7.12
C LYS A 123 -2.70 6.21 -6.40
N CYS A 124 -1.52 6.09 -7.00
CA CYS A 124 -0.42 5.33 -6.42
C CYS A 124 0.13 6.04 -5.17
N VAL A 125 0.22 5.35 -4.03
CA VAL A 125 0.74 5.95 -2.79
C VAL A 125 2.26 6.16 -2.79
N ARG A 126 2.99 5.57 -3.75
CA ARG A 126 4.45 5.71 -3.88
C ARG A 126 4.85 6.85 -4.80
N CYS A 127 4.29 6.89 -6.01
CA CYS A 127 4.66 7.85 -7.05
C CYS A 127 3.59 8.91 -7.32
N MET A 128 2.42 8.82 -6.67
CA MET A 128 1.27 9.72 -6.87
C MET A 128 0.65 9.69 -8.27
N LYS A 129 1.13 8.83 -9.18
CA LYS A 129 0.57 8.64 -10.52
C LYS A 129 -0.78 7.93 -10.44
N GLU A 130 -1.73 8.36 -11.26
CA GLU A 130 -2.99 7.65 -11.45
C GLU A 130 -2.80 6.38 -12.28
N PHE A 131 -3.54 5.33 -11.92
CA PHE A 131 -3.59 4.05 -12.61
C PHE A 131 -5.00 3.47 -12.49
N PHE A 132 -5.30 2.44 -13.28
CA PHE A 132 -6.64 1.89 -13.37
C PHE A 132 -6.68 0.42 -12.92
N VAL A 133 -7.74 0.08 -12.21
CA VAL A 133 -8.06 -1.28 -11.77
C VAL A 133 -9.50 -1.61 -12.13
N THR A 134 -9.87 -2.88 -12.23
CA THR A 134 -11.26 -3.30 -12.32
C THR A 134 -11.95 -3.12 -10.96
N ASN A 135 -13.29 -3.10 -10.95
CA ASN A 135 -14.09 -3.22 -9.73
C ASN A 135 -13.75 -4.45 -8.87
N ASN A 136 -13.17 -5.50 -9.46
CA ASN A 136 -12.71 -6.70 -8.74
C ASN A 136 -11.26 -6.59 -8.23
N GLY A 137 -10.61 -5.43 -8.44
CA GLY A 137 -9.24 -5.16 -7.98
C GLY A 137 -8.13 -5.65 -8.90
N GLU A 138 -8.45 -6.10 -10.12
CA GLU A 138 -7.44 -6.50 -11.11
C GLU A 138 -6.81 -5.28 -11.76
N TYR A 139 -5.50 -5.31 -11.97
CA TYR A 139 -4.79 -4.20 -12.62
C TYR A 139 -5.10 -4.14 -14.11
N LEU A 140 -5.56 -2.99 -14.59
CA LEU A 140 -5.70 -2.72 -16.01
C LEU A 140 -4.41 -2.14 -16.59
N SER A 141 -3.73 -1.27 -15.82
CA SER A 141 -2.41 -0.74 -16.17
C SER A 141 -1.29 -1.58 -15.55
N HIS A 142 -0.35 -2.02 -16.39
CA HIS A 142 0.84 -2.77 -16.00
C HIS A 142 2.12 -1.90 -16.06
N GLU A 143 1.95 -0.58 -15.93
CA GLU A 143 3.08 0.34 -15.91
C GLU A 143 3.96 0.14 -14.67
N GLN A 144 5.28 0.25 -14.87
CA GLN A 144 6.25 0.22 -13.78
C GLN A 144 6.14 1.48 -12.91
N CYS A 145 5.98 1.27 -11.62
CA CYS A 145 5.98 2.36 -10.65
C CYS A 145 7.42 2.82 -10.38
N ILE A 146 7.79 4.02 -10.85
CA ILE A 146 9.08 4.65 -10.56
C ILE A 146 8.89 5.66 -9.44
N TYR A 147 9.57 5.47 -8.31
CA TYR A 147 9.36 6.27 -7.09
C TYR A 147 10.64 6.47 -6.28
N HIS A 148 10.61 7.43 -5.34
CA HIS A 148 11.62 7.61 -4.31
C HIS A 148 11.10 7.02 -3.01
N TRP A 149 11.88 6.17 -2.33
CA TRP A 149 11.52 5.67 -0.99
C TRP A 149 11.95 6.63 0.12
N GLY A 150 12.93 7.50 -0.15
CA GLY A 150 13.48 8.44 0.82
C GLY A 150 12.70 9.76 0.89
N ARG A 151 12.70 10.39 2.05
CA ARG A 151 12.18 11.76 2.24
C ARG A 151 13.10 12.77 1.55
N ILE A 152 12.58 13.96 1.27
CA ILE A 152 13.42 15.09 0.85
C ILE A 152 14.06 15.68 2.10
N HIS A 153 15.37 16.01 2.03
CA HIS A 153 16.07 16.65 3.13
C HIS A 153 15.38 17.98 3.48
N PRO A 154 14.96 18.17 4.75
CA PRO A 154 14.35 19.41 5.18
C PRO A 154 15.45 20.46 5.33
N ASN A 155 15.45 21.46 4.46
CA ASN A 155 16.20 22.69 4.64
C ASN A 155 15.18 23.83 4.76
N LYS A 156 15.48 24.81 5.62
CA LYS A 156 14.54 25.84 6.09
C LYS A 156 14.00 26.75 4.99
N GLU A 157 14.70 26.85 3.85
CA GLU A 157 14.30 27.72 2.74
C GLU A 157 13.94 26.95 1.47
N HIS A 158 14.70 25.90 1.10
CA HIS A 158 14.43 25.12 -0.10
C HIS A 158 14.77 23.63 0.07
N PRO A 159 13.85 22.69 -0.25
CA PRO A 159 14.15 21.27 -0.26
C PRO A 159 15.32 21.00 -1.23
N THR A 160 16.37 20.30 -0.80
CA THR A 160 17.62 20.22 -1.59
C THR A 160 17.73 18.94 -2.40
N HIS A 161 17.46 17.78 -1.80
CA HIS A 161 17.55 16.49 -2.47
C HIS A 161 16.84 15.37 -1.71
N TYR A 162 16.54 14.28 -2.41
CA TYR A 162 16.03 13.05 -1.81
C TYR A 162 17.13 12.29 -1.05
N VAL A 163 16.83 11.84 0.17
CA VAL A 163 17.73 11.03 1.00
C VAL A 163 18.12 9.71 0.30
N CYS A 164 17.23 9.14 -0.51
CA CYS A 164 17.43 7.84 -1.14
C CYS A 164 18.46 7.83 -2.27
N CYS A 165 18.67 8.95 -2.99
CA CYS A 165 19.53 8.96 -4.17
C CYS A 165 20.22 10.30 -4.45
N GLN A 166 20.12 11.28 -3.55
CA GLN A 166 20.64 12.64 -3.76
C GLN A 166 20.02 13.36 -4.98
N GLY A 167 18.90 12.83 -5.51
CA GLY A 167 18.18 13.41 -6.63
C GLY A 167 17.52 14.74 -6.26
N LYS A 168 17.37 15.64 -7.22
CA LYS A 168 16.71 16.94 -7.01
C LYS A 168 15.22 16.74 -6.68
N PRO A 169 14.57 17.67 -5.94
CA PRO A 169 13.13 17.68 -5.78
C PRO A 169 12.44 17.58 -7.16
N HIS A 170 11.34 16.84 -7.23
CA HIS A 170 10.59 16.59 -8.47
C HIS A 170 11.35 15.79 -9.56
N SER A 171 12.55 15.26 -9.29
CA SER A 171 13.20 14.34 -10.21
C SER A 171 12.43 13.01 -10.31
N LYS A 172 12.63 12.27 -11.40
CA LYS A 172 12.16 10.87 -11.51
C LYS A 172 12.70 10.04 -10.33
N GLY A 173 11.89 9.06 -9.91
CA GLY A 173 12.22 8.14 -8.82
C GLY A 173 13.47 7.30 -9.08
N CYS A 174 14.16 6.92 -8.01
CA CYS A 174 15.36 6.06 -8.07
C CYS A 174 15.06 4.57 -7.84
N THR A 175 13.80 4.19 -7.67
CA THR A 175 13.38 2.82 -7.35
C THR A 175 12.22 2.40 -8.24
N PHE A 176 12.17 1.12 -8.55
CA PHE A 176 11.21 0.53 -9.49
C PHE A 176 10.35 -0.51 -8.78
N GLY A 177 9.03 -0.41 -8.97
CA GLY A 177 8.04 -1.42 -8.64
C GLY A 177 7.39 -1.95 -9.91
N ARG A 178 7.05 -3.25 -9.94
CA ARG A 178 6.41 -3.88 -11.11
C ARG A 178 5.04 -3.28 -11.44
N LEU A 179 4.32 -2.82 -10.42
CA LEU A 179 3.00 -2.21 -10.52
C LEU A 179 2.90 -1.03 -9.54
N HIS A 180 1.92 -0.17 -9.80
CA HIS A 180 1.46 0.84 -8.85
C HIS A 180 0.77 0.19 -7.64
N VAL A 181 0.66 0.90 -6.52
CA VAL A 181 0.02 0.38 -5.29
C VAL A 181 -0.90 1.43 -4.68
N TRP A 182 -2.03 1.01 -4.13
CA TRP A 182 -2.95 1.88 -3.38
C TRP A 182 -3.23 1.31 -1.98
N SER A 183 -3.82 2.12 -1.09
CA SER A 183 -4.08 1.77 0.31
C SER A 183 -5.11 0.66 0.51
N GLY A 184 -5.83 0.23 -0.53
CA GLY A 184 -6.93 -0.74 -0.41
C GLY A 184 -8.18 -0.22 0.29
N ILE A 185 -8.13 0.96 0.89
CA ILE A 185 -9.22 1.60 1.63
C ILE A 185 -9.71 2.79 0.79
N SER A 186 -10.94 2.70 0.27
CA SER A 186 -11.67 3.77 -0.42
C SER A 186 -13.08 3.85 0.09
#